data_AF-G3B5T5-F1
#
_entry.id   AF-G3B5T5-F1
#
_cell.length_a   1.000
_cell.length_b   1.000
_cell.length_c   1.000
_cell.angle_alpha   90.00
_cell.angle_beta   90.00
_cell.angle_gamma   90.00
#
_symmetry.space_group_name_H-M   'P 1'
#
loop_
_entity.id
_entity.type
_entity.pdbx_description
1 polymer ?
#
loop_
_entity_poly.entity_id
_entity_poly.type
_entity_poly.pdbx_seq_one_letter_code
_entity_poly.pdbx_strand_id
1 'polypeptide(L)'
;MASRIFGVTPPISTDNPSPKEITLNDQLIAELKARGSFESEQATRKRVEILNLFQKLVQEFVHKVSKSKNMSEGMAKDAGGKIFTFGSYRLGVYGPGSDIDTLVVVPKHVTREDFFSVFESIVRERPELEEITSVPDAFVPIIKIEFDGISIDLICATLNVPQVPLNMTLDDKNLLRNLDERDMRALNGTRVTDEILQLVPKPTVFKHALRCIKMWAQARAVYGNVFGFPGGVAWAMMVARICQLYPNAVGAVIVDKFFNIYTKWNWPQPVLLKPIEDGPLQVKVWNPRLYTNDRNHRMPIITPAYPSMCATHNITSSTQKVILSELVKGVDIVGDIKLGKRTWSDLFQRHDFFFRYKFYLCIVVGTKANEEEHSKWSGFVESKLRLLVQKLEATSGIEIAHPYVKDFNDSYDINDLEPFEVVNSYGILSGASVLNKLQKVEPRTIHGSEKEGDTPTKTLHLMKLFIGLDVSLNKSNDSTSKQPKKLDIQYPCSEFYNICKGWLGFQEGTHFIQIKNVKLYELPDDVFEEGEKRPIKQSKKRKADSKGDIQKRSKSAVPI
;
A
#
# COMPACT_ATOMS: atom_id res chain seq x y z
N MET A 1 -4.52 -26.30 34.52
CA MET A 1 -4.06 -25.06 33.86
C MET A 1 -5.18 -24.57 32.95
N ALA A 2 -5.69 -23.35 33.15
CA ALA A 2 -6.71 -22.80 32.25
C ALA A 2 -6.11 -22.64 30.85
N SER A 3 -6.77 -23.18 29.82
CA SER A 3 -6.32 -23.03 28.44
C SER A 3 -6.32 -21.55 28.07
N ARG A 4 -5.19 -21.02 27.62
CA ARG A 4 -5.08 -19.63 27.14
C ARG A 4 -6.11 -19.41 26.02
N ILE A 5 -7.08 -18.52 26.26
CA ILE A 5 -8.09 -18.14 25.28
C ILE A 5 -7.46 -17.09 24.35
N PHE A 6 -7.55 -17.32 23.05
CA PHE A 6 -7.12 -16.35 22.04
C PHE A 6 -8.35 -15.69 21.39
N GLY A 7 -8.35 -14.36 21.32
CA GLY A 7 -9.43 -13.60 20.69
C GLY A 7 -10.51 -13.10 21.65
N VAL A 8 -11.53 -12.46 21.06
CA VAL A 8 -12.69 -11.89 21.77
C VAL A 8 -13.93 -12.81 21.78
N THR A 9 -13.83 -13.98 21.16
CA THR A 9 -14.88 -15.01 21.13
C THR A 9 -14.25 -16.39 21.29
N PRO A 10 -15.03 -17.42 21.69
CA PRO A 10 -14.61 -18.81 21.58
C PRO A 10 -14.21 -19.18 20.14
N PRO A 11 -13.38 -20.23 19.95
CA PRO A 11 -13.07 -20.77 18.63
C PRO A 11 -14.33 -21.35 17.97
N ILE A 12 -14.39 -21.33 16.64
CA ILE A 12 -15.48 -21.95 15.86
C ILE A 12 -15.28 -23.46 15.78
N SER A 13 -14.04 -23.91 15.59
CA SER A 13 -13.67 -25.33 15.62
C SER A 13 -12.27 -25.48 16.20
N THR A 14 -12.09 -26.53 16.99
CA THR A 14 -10.80 -26.96 17.55
C THR A 14 -10.30 -28.24 16.90
N ASP A 15 -10.86 -28.62 15.76
CA ASP A 15 -10.50 -29.86 15.08
C ASP A 15 -9.06 -29.83 14.57
N ASN A 16 -8.40 -30.98 14.62
CA ASN A 16 -7.10 -31.16 13.99
C ASN A 16 -7.25 -31.30 12.47
N PRO A 17 -6.23 -30.92 11.69
CA PRO A 17 -6.27 -31.03 10.24
C PRO A 17 -6.38 -32.51 9.82
N SER A 18 -7.21 -32.76 8.81
CA SER A 18 -7.27 -34.04 8.12
C SER A 18 -6.04 -34.27 7.23
N PRO A 19 -5.74 -35.53 6.84
CA PRO A 19 -4.63 -35.83 5.91
C PRO A 19 -4.73 -35.05 4.59
N LYS A 20 -5.94 -34.88 4.05
CA LYS A 20 -6.17 -34.11 2.82
C LYS A 20 -5.82 -32.63 3.00
N GLU A 21 -6.15 -32.04 4.15
CA GLU A 21 -5.82 -30.63 4.44
C GLU A 21 -4.31 -30.43 4.64
N ILE A 22 -3.62 -31.42 5.22
CA ILE A 22 -2.15 -31.42 5.33
C ILE A 22 -1.54 -31.43 3.92
N THR A 23 -1.97 -32.31 3.03
CA THR A 23 -1.48 -32.33 1.63
C THR A 23 -1.72 -31.01 0.90
N LEU A 24 -2.91 -30.40 1.05
CA LEU A 24 -3.20 -29.10 0.46
C LEU A 24 -2.31 -27.99 1.03
N ASN A 25 -1.98 -28.06 2.32
CA ASN A 25 -1.07 -27.15 2.97
C ASN A 25 0.37 -27.30 2.46
N ASP A 26 0.84 -28.52 2.23
CA ASP A 26 2.18 -28.75 1.67
C ASP A 26 2.28 -28.21 0.24
N GLN A 27 1.23 -28.39 -0.58
CA GLN A 27 1.12 -27.79 -1.91
C GLN A 27 1.13 -26.26 -1.85
N LEU A 28 0.44 -25.65 -0.88
CA LEU A 28 0.46 -24.20 -0.67
C LEU A 28 1.88 -23.71 -0.38
N ILE A 29 2.58 -24.38 0.54
CA ILE A 29 3.95 -23.99 0.92
C ILE A 29 4.89 -24.16 -0.28
N ALA A 30 4.75 -25.23 -1.06
CA ALA A 30 5.53 -25.46 -2.28
C ALA A 30 5.32 -24.34 -3.31
N GLU A 31 4.07 -23.93 -3.56
CA GLU A 31 3.75 -22.83 -4.46
C GLU A 31 4.33 -21.49 -3.97
N LEU A 32 4.22 -21.20 -2.67
CA LEU A 32 4.80 -20.00 -2.08
C LEU A 32 6.33 -19.96 -2.22
N LYS A 33 7.00 -21.11 -2.10
CA LYS A 33 8.45 -21.24 -2.35
C LYS A 33 8.78 -21.03 -3.83
N ALA A 34 8.03 -21.66 -4.74
CA ALA A 34 8.23 -21.55 -6.18
C ALA A 34 8.09 -20.11 -6.68
N ARG A 35 7.21 -19.32 -6.05
CA ARG A 35 7.00 -17.90 -6.34
C ARG A 35 7.92 -16.95 -5.57
N GLY A 36 8.97 -17.46 -4.92
CA GLY A 36 9.98 -16.64 -4.25
C GLY A 36 9.47 -15.91 -3.00
N SER A 37 8.42 -16.40 -2.32
CA SER A 37 7.93 -15.75 -1.09
C SER A 37 8.98 -15.78 0.02
N PHE A 38 9.79 -16.83 0.08
CA PHE A 38 10.80 -17.04 1.13
C PHE A 38 12.15 -16.53 0.66
N GLU A 39 12.78 -15.70 1.49
CA GLU A 39 14.14 -15.25 1.26
C GLU A 39 15.16 -16.38 1.52
N SER A 40 16.31 -16.31 0.83
CA SER A 40 17.42 -17.25 1.06
C SER A 40 18.05 -17.04 2.44
N GLU A 41 18.63 -18.10 3.01
CA GLU A 41 19.31 -17.99 4.31
C GLU A 41 20.44 -16.96 4.30
N GLN A 42 21.18 -16.85 3.18
CA GLN A 42 22.28 -15.90 3.04
C GLN A 42 21.78 -14.45 3.08
N ALA A 43 20.72 -14.13 2.35
CA ALA A 43 20.13 -12.79 2.38
C ALA A 43 19.55 -12.46 3.77
N THR A 44 18.93 -13.44 4.46
CA THR A 44 18.46 -13.24 5.83
C THR A 44 19.61 -13.01 6.81
N ARG A 45 20.76 -13.69 6.66
CA ARG A 45 21.96 -13.42 7.47
C ARG A 45 22.47 -12.00 7.23
N LYS A 46 22.51 -11.55 5.97
CA LYS A 46 22.89 -10.17 5.60
C LYS A 46 22.02 -9.13 6.32
N ARG A 47 20.69 -9.32 6.34
CA ARG A 47 19.77 -8.44 7.09
C ARG A 47 20.08 -8.40 8.59
N VAL A 48 20.43 -9.53 9.19
CA VAL A 48 20.81 -9.60 10.61
C VAL A 48 22.13 -8.87 10.88
N GLU A 49 23.12 -9.03 10.00
CA GLU A 49 24.41 -8.31 10.09
C GLU A 49 24.22 -6.80 10.01
N ILE A 50 23.39 -6.33 9.07
CA ILE A 50 23.05 -4.92 8.94
C ILE A 50 22.32 -4.40 10.19
N LEU A 51 21.33 -5.13 10.72
CA LEU A 51 20.65 -4.73 11.96
C LEU A 51 21.63 -4.65 13.15
N ASN A 52 22.58 -5.56 13.25
CA ASN A 52 23.63 -5.49 14.29
C ASN A 52 24.53 -4.27 14.11
N LEU A 53 24.82 -3.86 12.87
CA LEU A 53 25.53 -2.61 12.59
C LEU A 53 24.68 -1.40 13.02
N PHE A 54 23.42 -1.32 12.61
CA PHE A 54 22.52 -0.23 12.99
C PHE A 54 22.35 -0.09 14.50
N GLN A 55 22.30 -1.20 15.24
CA GLN A 55 22.27 -1.16 16.70
C GLN A 55 23.52 -0.46 17.27
N LYS A 56 24.70 -0.65 16.68
CA LYS A 56 25.93 0.05 17.08
C LYS A 56 25.89 1.53 16.69
N LEU A 57 25.44 1.86 15.48
CA LEU A 57 25.31 3.25 15.01
C LEU A 57 24.34 4.04 15.90
N VAL A 58 23.24 3.43 16.36
CA VAL A 58 22.30 4.05 17.29
C VAL A 58 22.93 4.32 18.66
N GLN A 59 23.75 3.40 19.18
CA GLN A 59 24.46 3.63 20.44
C GLN A 59 25.51 4.75 20.30
N GLU A 60 26.22 4.81 19.17
CA GLU A 60 27.14 5.90 18.85
C GLU A 60 26.41 7.24 18.76
N PHE A 61 25.25 7.26 18.10
CA PHE A 61 24.40 8.44 17.99
C PHE A 61 23.97 8.97 19.36
N VAL A 62 23.38 8.11 20.20
CA VAL A 62 22.95 8.51 21.54
C VAL A 62 24.14 8.98 22.38
N HIS A 63 25.30 8.32 22.27
CA HIS A 63 26.52 8.71 22.95
C HIS A 63 27.00 10.11 22.51
N LYS A 64 27.12 10.35 21.19
CA LYS A 64 27.53 11.66 20.62
C LYS A 64 26.61 12.80 21.09
N VAL A 65 25.30 12.60 21.06
CA VAL A 65 24.32 13.60 21.55
C VAL A 65 24.43 13.79 23.06
N SER A 66 24.66 12.72 23.83
CA SER A 66 24.83 12.81 25.28
C SER A 66 26.09 13.63 25.64
N LYS A 67 27.19 13.44 24.92
CA LYS A 67 28.44 14.21 25.09
C LYS A 67 28.27 15.68 24.72
N SER A 68 27.57 15.99 23.64
CA SER A 68 27.30 17.40 23.25
C SER A 68 26.43 18.13 24.28
N LYS A 69 25.63 17.39 25.06
CA LYS A 69 24.83 17.90 26.19
C LYS A 69 25.58 17.83 27.53
N ASN A 70 26.91 17.78 27.49
CA ASN A 70 27.82 17.83 28.65
C ASN A 70 27.66 16.68 29.67
N MET A 71 27.15 15.52 29.25
CA MET A 71 27.10 14.34 30.11
C MET A 71 28.50 13.72 30.28
N SER A 72 28.76 13.13 31.45
CA SER A 72 30.00 12.38 31.69
C SER A 72 30.10 11.15 30.76
N GLU A 73 31.31 10.59 30.60
CA GLU A 73 31.51 9.42 29.74
C GLU A 73 30.67 8.21 30.18
N GLY A 74 30.60 7.96 31.48
CA GLY A 74 29.75 6.90 32.03
C GLY A 74 28.27 7.14 31.76
N MET A 75 27.78 8.37 32.01
CA MET A 75 26.38 8.73 31.76
C MET A 75 26.01 8.66 30.27
N ALA A 76 26.91 9.08 29.38
CA ALA A 76 26.71 9.02 27.93
C ALA A 76 26.64 7.56 27.43
N LYS A 77 27.45 6.67 28.00
CA LYS A 77 27.38 5.22 27.71
C LYS A 77 26.11 4.58 28.26
N ASP A 78 25.73 4.91 29.49
CA ASP A 78 24.54 4.35 30.15
C ASP A 78 23.23 4.86 29.54
N ALA A 79 23.24 6.00 28.84
CA ALA A 79 22.09 6.51 28.09
C ALA A 79 21.56 5.48 27.08
N GLY A 80 22.43 4.64 26.51
CA GLY A 80 22.07 3.47 25.73
C GLY A 80 21.57 3.80 24.33
N GLY A 81 20.36 3.34 23.99
CA GLY A 81 19.77 3.42 22.66
C GLY A 81 19.57 2.04 22.05
N LYS A 82 18.40 1.81 21.45
CA LYS A 82 18.02 0.48 20.96
C LYS A 82 17.24 0.56 19.66
N ILE A 83 17.51 -0.38 18.76
CA ILE A 83 16.65 -0.61 17.60
C ILE A 83 15.61 -1.70 17.88
N PHE A 84 14.44 -1.56 17.28
CA PHE A 84 13.41 -2.56 17.20
C PHE A 84 12.99 -2.71 15.75
N THR A 85 12.70 -3.94 15.32
CA THR A 85 12.06 -4.16 14.02
C THR A 85 10.56 -4.30 14.20
N PHE A 86 9.80 -3.87 13.20
CA PHE A 86 8.36 -4.07 13.13
C PHE A 86 7.94 -4.55 11.74
N GLY A 87 6.64 -4.53 11.47
CA GLY A 87 6.12 -4.79 10.14
C GLY A 87 6.43 -6.20 9.63
N SER A 88 6.64 -6.31 8.32
CA SER A 88 6.70 -7.63 7.66
C SER A 88 7.93 -8.46 8.05
N TYR A 89 9.06 -7.78 8.28
CA TYR A 89 10.31 -8.40 8.74
C TYR A 89 10.13 -9.03 10.12
N ARG A 90 9.65 -8.25 11.10
CA ARG A 90 9.41 -8.73 12.47
C ARG A 90 8.35 -9.82 12.55
N LEU A 91 7.30 -9.74 11.73
CA LEU A 91 6.30 -10.80 11.60
C LEU A 91 6.87 -12.10 10.99
N GLY A 92 8.03 -12.06 10.34
CA GLY A 92 8.64 -13.20 9.65
C GLY A 92 7.93 -13.57 8.34
N VAL A 93 7.26 -12.60 7.71
CA VAL A 93 6.50 -12.77 6.46
C VAL A 93 7.00 -11.88 5.32
N TYR A 94 8.23 -11.37 5.46
CA TYR A 94 8.98 -10.66 4.42
C TYR A 94 9.47 -11.63 3.34
N GLY A 95 9.70 -11.10 2.13
CA GLY A 95 10.32 -11.83 1.01
C GLY A 95 11.52 -11.07 0.44
N PRO A 96 12.14 -11.61 -0.62
CA PRO A 96 13.16 -10.88 -1.38
C PRO A 96 12.64 -9.50 -1.80
N GLY A 97 13.48 -8.46 -1.65
CA GLY A 97 13.11 -7.07 -1.96
C GLY A 97 12.13 -6.42 -0.97
N SER A 98 11.76 -7.07 0.13
CA SER A 98 11.05 -6.38 1.21
C SER A 98 12.01 -5.47 1.98
N ASP A 99 11.48 -4.33 2.41
CA ASP A 99 12.12 -3.37 3.31
C ASP A 99 12.28 -3.93 4.74
N ILE A 100 13.14 -3.28 5.53
CA ILE A 100 13.22 -3.49 6.98
C ILE A 100 12.70 -2.24 7.71
N ASP A 101 11.46 -2.34 8.16
CA ASP A 101 10.85 -1.42 9.10
C ASP A 101 11.61 -1.41 10.45
N THR A 102 12.32 -0.31 10.74
CA THR A 102 13.20 -0.19 11.91
C THR A 102 12.87 1.04 12.75
N LEU A 103 12.58 0.82 14.03
CA LEU A 103 12.35 1.84 15.04
C LEU A 103 13.61 2.05 15.88
N VAL A 104 14.12 3.28 15.90
CA VAL A 104 15.17 3.75 16.78
C VAL A 104 14.54 4.33 18.05
N VAL A 105 14.86 3.77 19.21
CA VAL A 105 14.36 4.24 20.51
C VAL A 105 15.49 4.89 21.29
N VAL A 106 15.28 6.15 21.69
CA VAL A 106 16.29 6.99 22.33
C VAL A 106 15.80 7.58 23.65
N PRO A 107 16.72 7.92 24.59
CA PRO A 107 16.35 8.53 25.87
C PRO A 107 15.90 9.99 25.70
N LYS A 108 15.25 10.52 26.76
CA LYS A 108 14.52 11.80 26.76
C LYS A 108 15.32 13.02 26.31
N HIS A 109 16.64 13.01 26.46
CA HIS A 109 17.51 14.12 26.08
C HIS A 109 17.90 14.07 24.61
N VAL A 110 17.58 13.04 23.84
CA VAL A 110 17.85 12.94 22.40
C VAL A 110 16.58 13.27 21.64
N THR A 111 16.63 14.26 20.75
CA THR A 111 15.44 14.77 20.05
C THR A 111 15.29 14.19 18.64
N ARG A 112 14.12 14.40 18.01
CA ARG A 112 13.95 14.11 16.58
C ARG A 112 14.86 14.97 15.69
N GLU A 113 15.18 16.20 16.10
CA GLU A 113 16.14 17.03 15.38
C GLU A 113 17.53 16.39 15.41
N ASP A 114 17.95 15.83 16.56
CA ASP A 114 19.20 15.08 16.66
C ASP A 114 19.21 13.86 15.72
N PHE A 115 18.06 13.20 15.52
CA PHE A 115 17.91 12.07 14.59
C PHE A 115 18.10 12.47 13.11
N PHE A 116 17.49 13.58 12.68
CA PHE A 116 17.65 14.07 11.30
C PHE A 116 18.95 14.86 11.05
N SER A 117 19.74 15.12 12.09
CA SER A 117 21.03 15.81 11.95
C SER A 117 22.19 14.87 12.27
N VAL A 118 22.36 14.50 13.53
CA VAL A 118 23.49 13.70 14.01
C VAL A 118 23.44 12.26 13.51
N PHE A 119 22.30 11.57 13.65
CA PHE A 119 22.18 10.18 13.20
C PHE A 119 22.26 10.08 11.68
N GLU A 120 21.59 10.99 10.96
CA GLU A 120 21.72 11.07 9.50
C GLU A 120 23.19 11.26 9.06
N SER A 121 23.94 12.16 9.70
CA SER A 121 25.37 12.35 9.42
C SER A 121 26.19 11.06 9.63
N ILE A 122 25.94 10.35 10.74
CA ILE A 122 26.62 9.07 11.02
C ILE A 122 26.32 8.02 9.93
N VAL A 123 25.08 7.97 9.45
CA VAL A 123 24.69 7.05 8.37
C VAL A 123 25.32 7.46 7.04
N ARG A 124 25.42 8.77 6.73
CA ARG A 124 26.07 9.29 5.51
C ARG A 124 27.57 9.00 5.43
N GLU A 125 28.24 8.83 6.58
CA GLU A 125 29.65 8.44 6.64
C GLU A 125 29.89 6.96 6.31
N ARG A 126 28.82 6.16 6.14
CA ARG A 126 28.92 4.72 5.90
C ARG A 126 29.20 4.41 4.42
N PRO A 127 30.24 3.62 4.10
CA PRO A 127 30.47 3.18 2.72
C PRO A 127 29.37 2.27 2.19
N GLU A 128 28.62 1.61 3.07
CA GLU A 128 27.51 0.73 2.71
C GLU A 128 26.24 1.49 2.28
N LEU A 129 26.15 2.80 2.54
CA LEU A 129 24.99 3.61 2.16
C LEU A 129 24.97 3.86 0.65
N GLU A 130 23.88 3.53 -0.02
CA GLU A 130 23.70 3.71 -1.46
C GLU A 130 22.73 4.84 -1.78
N GLU A 131 21.66 4.99 -0.99
CA GLU A 131 20.64 6.02 -1.15
C GLU A 131 20.13 6.48 0.23
N ILE A 132 19.73 7.76 0.33
CA ILE A 132 19.11 8.31 1.55
C ILE A 132 18.11 9.40 1.21
N THR A 133 16.91 9.28 1.78
CA THR A 133 15.83 10.28 1.66
C THR A 133 15.22 10.53 3.04
N SER A 134 15.30 11.78 3.51
CA SER A 134 14.77 12.19 4.82
C SER A 134 13.45 12.94 4.66
N VAL A 135 12.42 12.53 5.41
CA VAL A 135 11.08 13.13 5.37
C VAL A 135 10.63 13.52 6.79
N PRO A 136 11.13 14.64 7.35
CA PRO A 136 10.85 15.05 8.73
C PRO A 136 9.40 15.48 8.98
N ASP A 137 8.70 15.90 7.92
CA ASP A 137 7.33 16.40 7.97
C ASP A 137 6.26 15.33 7.66
N ALA A 138 6.66 14.08 7.49
CA ALA A 138 5.74 12.97 7.33
C ALA A 138 4.86 12.75 8.58
N PHE A 139 3.74 12.05 8.41
CA PHE A 139 2.83 11.70 9.52
C PHE A 139 3.54 10.96 10.66
N VAL A 140 4.48 10.08 10.28
CA VAL A 140 5.53 9.54 11.13
C VAL A 140 6.85 9.94 10.45
N PRO A 141 7.65 10.84 11.05
CA PRO A 141 8.92 11.25 10.47
C PRO A 141 9.83 10.06 10.23
N ILE A 142 10.46 10.00 9.04
CA ILE A 142 11.17 8.82 8.55
C ILE A 142 12.42 9.20 7.76
N ILE A 143 13.47 8.38 7.89
CA ILE A 143 14.62 8.34 6.98
C ILE A 143 14.54 7.02 6.22
N LYS A 144 14.48 7.08 4.90
CA LYS A 144 14.52 5.91 4.02
C LYS A 144 15.92 5.79 3.45
N ILE A 145 16.48 4.58 3.46
CA ILE A 145 17.81 4.32 2.90
C ILE A 145 17.81 3.05 2.08
N GLU A 146 18.71 3.00 1.09
CA GLU A 146 19.22 1.76 0.52
C GLU A 146 20.62 1.55 1.11
N PHE A 147 20.83 0.42 1.79
CA PHE A 147 22.06 0.15 2.54
C PHE A 147 22.54 -1.27 2.23
N ASP A 148 23.64 -1.39 1.49
CA ASP A 148 24.20 -2.64 0.99
C ASP A 148 23.12 -3.49 0.28
N GLY A 149 22.42 -2.87 -0.68
CA GLY A 149 21.32 -3.46 -1.46
C GLY A 149 20.11 -3.91 -0.63
N ILE A 150 19.88 -3.32 0.55
CA ILE A 150 18.69 -3.54 1.36
C ILE A 150 18.02 -2.20 1.70
N SER A 151 16.75 -2.08 1.35
CA SER A 151 15.91 -0.94 1.74
C SER A 151 15.56 -1.00 3.23
N ILE A 152 15.78 0.11 3.96
CA ILE A 152 15.51 0.22 5.40
C ILE A 152 14.76 1.52 5.66
N ASP A 153 13.64 1.38 6.37
CA ASP A 153 12.78 2.47 6.78
C ASP A 153 13.03 2.76 8.26
N LEU A 154 13.71 3.88 8.55
CA LEU A 154 14.14 4.27 9.90
C LEU A 154 13.21 5.35 10.47
N ILE A 155 12.51 5.01 11.54
CA ILE A 155 11.72 5.96 12.34
C ILE A 155 12.32 6.09 13.73
N CYS A 156 12.07 7.20 14.42
CA CYS A 156 12.62 7.46 15.75
C CYS A 156 11.49 7.74 16.76
N ALA A 157 11.67 7.25 17.99
CA ALA A 157 10.84 7.60 19.14
C ALA A 157 11.72 7.98 20.34
N THR A 158 11.49 9.18 20.89
CA THR A 158 12.11 9.62 22.13
C THR A 158 11.25 9.20 23.32
N LEU A 159 11.78 8.35 24.20
CA LEU A 159 11.07 7.97 25.43
C LEU A 159 11.35 8.96 26.55
N ASN A 160 10.36 9.18 27.43
CA ASN A 160 10.53 10.01 28.64
C ASN A 160 11.26 9.24 29.77
N VAL A 161 12.41 8.65 29.46
CA VAL A 161 13.30 7.93 30.38
C VAL A 161 14.74 8.39 30.18
N PRO A 162 15.60 8.37 31.20
CA PRO A 162 16.98 8.82 31.07
C PRO A 162 17.88 7.82 30.31
N GLN A 163 17.48 6.56 30.23
CA GLN A 163 18.30 5.46 29.68
C GLN A 163 17.42 4.48 28.91
N VAL A 164 17.94 4.00 27.78
CA VAL A 164 17.29 2.95 26.95
C VAL A 164 18.23 1.74 26.89
N PRO A 165 18.09 0.77 27.81
CA PRO A 165 18.97 -0.41 27.85
C PRO A 165 18.60 -1.43 26.77
N LEU A 166 19.57 -2.28 26.38
CA LEU A 166 19.39 -3.28 25.32
C LEU A 166 18.32 -4.34 25.62
N ASN A 167 18.03 -4.60 26.90
CA ASN A 167 16.99 -5.55 27.31
C ASN A 167 15.58 -4.94 27.38
N MET A 168 15.41 -3.63 27.11
CA MET A 168 14.11 -2.97 27.17
C MET A 168 13.11 -3.57 26.17
N THR A 169 11.86 -3.74 26.62
CA THR A 169 10.69 -4.08 25.81
C THR A 169 9.71 -2.91 25.76
N LEU A 170 8.78 -2.92 24.81
CA LEU A 170 7.82 -1.83 24.58
C LEU A 170 6.38 -2.18 24.98
N ASP A 171 6.19 -3.27 25.72
CA ASP A 171 4.88 -3.77 26.16
C ASP A 171 4.26 -2.93 27.30
N ASP A 172 5.08 -2.30 28.15
CA ASP A 172 4.58 -1.40 29.20
C ASP A 172 3.92 -0.15 28.60
N LYS A 173 2.62 0.02 28.88
CA LYS A 173 1.83 1.18 28.44
C LYS A 173 2.27 2.48 29.12
N ASN A 174 2.95 2.42 30.26
CA ASN A 174 3.45 3.61 30.94
C ASN A 174 4.58 4.31 30.18
N LEU A 175 5.26 3.60 29.28
CA LEU A 175 6.25 4.20 28.37
C LEU A 175 5.62 5.24 27.44
N LEU A 176 4.30 5.21 27.24
CA LEU A 176 3.58 6.18 26.40
C LEU A 176 3.26 7.50 27.13
N ARG A 177 3.52 7.60 28.44
CA ARG A 177 3.19 8.80 29.22
C ARG A 177 4.07 9.98 28.81
N ASN A 178 3.42 11.12 28.59
CA ASN A 178 4.06 12.40 28.25
C ASN A 178 4.88 12.34 26.94
N LEU A 179 4.52 11.43 26.04
CA LEU A 179 5.07 11.41 24.68
C LEU A 179 4.23 12.30 23.76
N ASP A 180 4.88 12.87 22.76
CA ASP A 180 4.15 13.54 21.69
C ASP A 180 3.45 12.53 20.75
N GLU A 181 2.55 13.01 19.90
CA GLU A 181 1.78 12.13 19.01
C GLU A 181 2.65 11.39 17.99
N ARG A 182 3.78 11.96 17.56
CA ARG A 182 4.66 11.36 16.56
C ARG A 182 5.44 10.20 17.17
N ASP A 183 5.97 10.37 18.38
CA ASP A 183 6.63 9.30 19.14
C ASP A 183 5.67 8.16 19.47
N MET A 184 4.44 8.48 19.89
CA MET A 184 3.40 7.46 20.12
C MET A 184 3.09 6.65 18.86
N ARG A 185 2.99 7.30 17.69
CA ARG A 185 2.78 6.60 16.42
C ARG A 185 3.96 5.71 16.04
N ALA A 186 5.19 6.19 16.25
CA ALA A 186 6.39 5.43 15.95
C ALA A 186 6.49 4.15 16.81
N LEU A 187 6.21 4.24 18.11
CA LEU A 187 6.19 3.09 19.01
C LEU A 187 5.09 2.06 18.67
N ASN A 188 3.96 2.52 18.15
CA ASN A 188 2.82 1.65 17.87
C ASN A 188 3.11 0.60 16.80
N GLY A 189 3.99 0.86 15.82
CA GLY A 189 4.38 -0.13 14.81
C GLY A 189 4.91 -1.43 15.44
N THR A 190 5.89 -1.29 16.34
CA THR A 190 6.49 -2.41 17.09
C THR A 190 5.50 -3.05 18.05
N ARG A 191 4.78 -2.24 18.84
CA ARG A 191 3.81 -2.74 19.84
C ARG A 191 2.71 -3.58 19.19
N VAL A 192 2.13 -3.11 18.08
CA VAL A 192 1.11 -3.84 17.33
C VAL A 192 1.66 -5.15 16.77
N THR A 193 2.87 -5.13 16.21
CA THR A 193 3.49 -6.31 15.62
C THR A 193 3.73 -7.40 16.66
N ASP A 194 4.32 -7.04 17.80
CA ASP A 194 4.57 -7.98 18.88
C ASP A 194 3.27 -8.53 19.48
N GLU A 195 2.24 -7.70 19.65
CA GLU A 195 0.94 -8.16 20.12
C GLU A 195 0.26 -9.15 19.14
N ILE A 196 0.32 -8.91 17.82
CA ILE A 196 -0.20 -9.86 16.83
C ILE A 196 0.44 -11.24 17.02
N LEU A 197 1.77 -11.30 17.20
CA LEU A 197 2.49 -12.55 17.41
C LEU A 197 2.12 -13.25 18.72
N GLN A 198 1.78 -12.48 19.77
CA GLN A 198 1.31 -13.02 21.04
C GLN A 198 -0.16 -13.47 21.00
N LEU A 199 -0.95 -12.97 20.04
CA LEU A 199 -2.39 -13.20 19.94
C LEU A 199 -2.78 -14.31 18.95
N VAL A 200 -1.81 -15.00 18.35
CA VAL A 200 -2.04 -16.15 17.47
C VAL A 200 -1.69 -17.49 18.17
N PRO A 201 -2.51 -18.55 18.02
CA PRO A 201 -2.25 -19.84 18.67
C PRO A 201 -0.99 -20.56 18.14
N LYS A 202 -0.75 -20.51 16.83
CA LYS A 202 0.37 -21.19 16.15
C LYS A 202 1.08 -20.21 15.20
N PRO A 203 2.18 -19.57 15.61
CA PRO A 203 2.86 -18.55 14.80
C PRO A 203 3.26 -19.03 13.40
N THR A 204 3.73 -20.27 13.25
CA THR A 204 4.12 -20.82 11.93
C THR A 204 2.93 -20.93 10.97
N VAL A 205 1.76 -21.39 11.45
CA VAL A 205 0.53 -21.46 10.66
C VAL A 205 0.09 -20.06 10.22
N PHE A 206 0.12 -19.12 11.16
CA PHE A 206 -0.17 -17.71 10.88
C PHE A 206 0.75 -17.15 9.79
N LYS A 207 2.06 -17.37 9.88
CA LYS A 207 3.05 -16.89 8.89
C LYS A 207 2.78 -17.46 7.49
N HIS A 208 2.53 -18.75 7.36
CA HIS A 208 2.22 -19.35 6.05
C HIS A 208 0.93 -18.81 5.44
N ALA A 209 -0.14 -18.70 6.24
CA ALA A 209 -1.40 -18.14 5.78
C ALA A 209 -1.25 -16.66 5.40
N LEU A 210 -0.52 -15.87 6.18
CA LEU A 210 -0.29 -14.46 5.90
C LEU A 210 0.57 -14.25 4.65
N ARG A 211 1.57 -15.10 4.39
CA ARG A 211 2.33 -15.08 3.12
C ARG A 211 1.41 -15.31 1.92
N CYS A 212 0.51 -16.30 2.01
CA CYS A 212 -0.51 -16.54 0.99
C CYS A 212 -1.41 -15.32 0.77
N ILE A 213 -1.99 -14.75 1.84
CA ILE A 213 -2.90 -13.61 1.71
C ILE A 213 -2.18 -12.36 1.20
N LYS A 214 -0.93 -12.10 1.62
CA LYS A 214 -0.12 -10.99 1.08
C LYS A 214 0.10 -11.14 -0.43
N MET A 215 0.56 -12.31 -0.87
CA MET A 215 0.81 -12.58 -2.29
C MET A 215 -0.48 -12.49 -3.11
N TRP A 216 -1.58 -13.06 -2.62
CA TRP A 216 -2.90 -12.92 -3.23
C TRP A 216 -3.31 -11.45 -3.32
N ALA A 217 -3.28 -10.69 -2.22
CA ALA A 217 -3.73 -9.30 -2.21
C ALA A 217 -2.91 -8.42 -3.16
N GLN A 218 -1.59 -8.66 -3.27
CA GLN A 218 -0.72 -8.00 -4.23
C GLN A 218 -1.07 -8.38 -5.68
N ALA A 219 -1.19 -9.67 -5.98
CA ALA A 219 -1.55 -10.17 -7.31
C ALA A 219 -2.93 -9.68 -7.77
N ARG A 220 -3.86 -9.51 -6.83
CA ARG A 220 -5.24 -9.05 -7.10
C ARG A 220 -5.42 -7.53 -7.01
N ALA A 221 -4.33 -6.77 -6.83
CA ALA A 221 -4.34 -5.31 -6.69
C ALA A 221 -5.29 -4.78 -5.59
N VAL A 222 -5.29 -5.44 -4.43
CA VAL A 222 -6.06 -5.03 -3.23
C VAL A 222 -5.16 -4.83 -2.01
N TYR A 223 -3.89 -4.49 -2.22
CA TYR A 223 -2.90 -4.22 -1.18
C TYR A 223 -2.36 -2.80 -1.31
N GLY A 224 -2.67 -1.91 -0.36
CA GLY A 224 -2.17 -0.53 -0.40
C GLY A 224 -3.03 0.45 0.40
N ASN A 225 -2.59 0.81 1.62
CA ASN A 225 -3.34 1.70 2.53
C ASN A 225 -3.50 3.13 1.98
N VAL A 226 -2.50 3.64 1.26
CA VAL A 226 -2.56 4.98 0.64
C VAL A 226 -3.68 5.06 -0.41
N PHE A 227 -3.93 3.97 -1.14
CA PHE A 227 -4.97 3.86 -2.16
C PHE A 227 -6.35 3.44 -1.62
N GLY A 228 -6.50 3.29 -0.30
CA GLY A 228 -7.77 2.89 0.31
C GLY A 228 -8.03 1.39 0.32
N PHE A 229 -6.99 0.56 0.21
CA PHE A 229 -7.05 -0.89 0.44
C PHE A 229 -6.37 -1.27 1.76
N PRO A 230 -6.55 -2.48 2.31
CA PRO A 230 -5.80 -2.88 3.50
C PRO A 230 -4.30 -2.93 3.23
N GLY A 231 -3.50 -2.39 4.16
CA GLY A 231 -2.05 -2.55 4.19
C GLY A 231 -1.61 -3.84 4.89
N GLY A 232 -0.29 -4.04 5.01
CA GLY A 232 0.27 -5.26 5.58
C GLY A 232 -0.22 -5.61 6.98
N VAL A 233 -0.29 -4.62 7.87
CA VAL A 233 -0.77 -4.82 9.25
C VAL A 233 -2.25 -5.18 9.32
N ALA A 234 -3.08 -4.60 8.44
CA ALA A 234 -4.51 -4.91 8.38
C ALA A 234 -4.73 -6.36 7.91
N TRP A 235 -4.03 -6.79 6.86
CA TRP A 235 -4.05 -8.19 6.42
C TRP A 235 -3.55 -9.15 7.49
N ALA A 236 -2.48 -8.77 8.20
CA ALA A 236 -1.96 -9.56 9.33
C ALA A 236 -3.00 -9.74 10.42
N MET A 237 -3.69 -8.68 10.84
CA MET A 237 -4.75 -8.78 11.85
C MET A 237 -5.95 -9.59 11.38
N MET A 238 -6.35 -9.46 10.11
CA MET A 238 -7.42 -10.27 9.55
C MET A 238 -7.06 -11.77 9.57
N VAL A 239 -5.85 -12.13 9.15
CA VAL A 239 -5.38 -13.53 9.21
C VAL A 239 -5.26 -14.02 10.66
N ALA A 240 -4.71 -13.20 11.55
CA ALA A 240 -4.58 -13.53 12.97
C ALA A 240 -5.96 -13.84 13.59
N ARG A 241 -7.00 -13.07 13.24
CA ARG A 241 -8.36 -13.33 13.73
C ARG A 241 -8.87 -14.70 13.32
N ILE A 242 -8.60 -15.13 12.09
CA ILE A 242 -8.98 -16.47 11.62
C ILE A 242 -8.20 -17.55 12.35
N CYS A 243 -6.89 -17.33 12.62
CA CYS A 243 -6.10 -18.25 13.45
C CYS A 243 -6.67 -18.41 14.86
N GLN A 244 -7.21 -17.35 15.47
CA GLN A 244 -7.88 -17.43 16.78
C GLN A 244 -9.16 -18.28 16.73
N LEU A 245 -9.90 -18.21 15.62
CA LEU A 245 -11.15 -18.96 15.42
C LEU A 245 -10.93 -20.45 15.11
N TYR A 246 -9.75 -20.81 14.60
CA TYR A 246 -9.36 -22.17 14.22
C TYR A 246 -7.95 -22.51 14.75
N PRO A 247 -7.77 -22.63 16.08
CA PRO A 247 -6.44 -22.71 16.70
C PRO A 247 -5.61 -23.92 16.32
N ASN A 248 -6.26 -25.01 15.88
CA ASN A 248 -5.58 -26.26 15.55
C ASN A 248 -5.34 -26.48 14.05
N ALA A 249 -5.94 -25.66 13.18
CA ALA A 249 -5.89 -25.80 11.73
C ALA A 249 -4.50 -25.54 11.11
N VAL A 250 -4.32 -25.98 9.86
CA VAL A 250 -3.14 -25.70 9.01
C VAL A 250 -3.36 -24.46 8.14
N GLY A 251 -2.30 -23.93 7.53
CA GLY A 251 -2.32 -22.69 6.76
C GLY A 251 -3.35 -22.69 5.62
N ALA A 252 -3.45 -23.79 4.86
CA ALA A 252 -4.44 -23.93 3.80
C ALA A 252 -5.90 -23.79 4.30
N VAL A 253 -6.21 -24.35 5.48
CA VAL A 253 -7.54 -24.23 6.09
C VAL A 253 -7.78 -22.81 6.58
N ILE A 254 -6.77 -22.15 7.17
CA ILE A 254 -6.88 -20.74 7.54
C ILE A 254 -7.19 -19.86 6.32
N VAL A 255 -6.55 -20.10 5.17
CA VAL A 255 -6.83 -19.37 3.92
C VAL A 255 -8.26 -19.63 3.42
N ASP A 256 -8.73 -20.88 3.42
CA ASP A 256 -10.12 -21.23 3.08
C ASP A 256 -11.13 -20.51 4.00
N LYS A 257 -10.91 -20.56 5.31
CA LYS A 257 -11.78 -19.91 6.29
C LYS A 257 -11.71 -18.40 6.22
N PHE A 258 -10.55 -17.83 5.87
CA PHE A 258 -10.40 -16.39 5.67
C PHE A 258 -11.37 -15.86 4.62
N PHE A 259 -11.40 -16.44 3.42
CA PHE A 259 -12.31 -16.02 2.36
C PHE A 259 -13.77 -16.25 2.76
N ASN A 260 -14.10 -17.43 3.27
CA ASN A 260 -15.47 -17.78 3.66
C ASN A 260 -16.04 -16.90 4.78
N ILE A 261 -15.21 -16.50 5.75
CA ILE A 261 -15.65 -15.66 6.87
C ILE A 261 -15.76 -14.21 6.43
N TYR A 262 -14.76 -13.66 5.74
CA TYR A 262 -14.77 -12.24 5.38
C TYR A 262 -15.74 -11.86 4.27
N THR A 263 -16.17 -12.81 3.44
CA THR A 263 -17.30 -12.62 2.51
C THR A 263 -18.65 -12.52 3.23
N LYS A 264 -18.79 -13.18 4.38
CA LYS A 264 -20.02 -13.21 5.19
C LYS A 264 -19.96 -12.30 6.43
N TRP A 265 -18.85 -11.59 6.61
CA TRP A 265 -18.64 -10.72 7.75
C TRP A 265 -19.61 -9.55 7.69
N ASN A 266 -20.27 -9.26 8.81
CA ASN A 266 -21.30 -8.23 8.88
C ASN A 266 -20.69 -6.82 8.98
N TRP A 267 -20.00 -6.37 7.93
CA TRP A 267 -19.43 -5.03 7.88
C TRP A 267 -20.51 -3.95 8.10
N PRO A 268 -20.28 -2.91 8.94
CA PRO A 268 -19.00 -2.47 9.49
C PRO A 268 -18.66 -3.00 10.89
N GLN A 269 -19.12 -4.20 11.30
CA GLN A 269 -18.69 -4.80 12.57
C GLN A 269 -17.15 -4.93 12.61
N PRO A 270 -16.47 -4.53 13.70
CA PRO A 270 -15.01 -4.49 13.73
C PRO A 270 -14.36 -5.86 13.89
N VAL A 271 -13.21 -6.04 13.24
CA VAL A 271 -12.29 -7.14 13.50
C VAL A 271 -11.42 -6.78 14.71
N LEU A 272 -11.57 -7.53 15.80
CA LEU A 272 -10.83 -7.36 17.06
C LEU A 272 -10.02 -8.61 17.39
N LEU A 273 -8.75 -8.45 17.75
CA LEU A 273 -7.89 -9.55 18.20
C LEU A 273 -7.89 -9.77 19.72
N LYS A 274 -8.22 -8.73 20.48
CA LYS A 274 -8.42 -8.76 21.93
C LYS A 274 -9.42 -7.66 22.33
N PRO A 275 -9.99 -7.68 23.54
CA PRO A 275 -10.81 -6.57 24.02
C PRO A 275 -10.04 -5.25 23.93
N ILE A 276 -10.71 -4.17 23.51
CA ILE A 276 -10.10 -2.84 23.50
C ILE A 276 -9.86 -2.45 24.96
N GLU A 277 -8.60 -2.14 25.28
CA GLU A 277 -8.19 -1.82 26.63
C GLU A 277 -8.22 -0.31 26.85
N ASP A 278 -8.64 0.10 28.04
CA ASP A 278 -8.34 1.43 28.55
C ASP A 278 -6.85 1.54 28.89
N GLY A 279 -6.37 2.77 29.03
CA GLY A 279 -4.98 3.00 29.39
C GLY A 279 -4.77 4.30 30.15
N PRO A 280 -3.52 4.58 30.53
CA PRO A 280 -3.20 5.63 31.50
C PRO A 280 -3.30 7.06 30.93
N LEU A 281 -3.66 7.22 29.66
CA LEU A 281 -3.65 8.51 28.97
C LEU A 281 -5.06 8.90 28.52
N GLN A 282 -5.34 10.19 28.46
CA GLN A 282 -6.56 10.73 27.86
C GLN A 282 -6.41 10.87 26.33
N VAL A 283 -6.05 9.78 25.66
CA VAL A 283 -5.91 9.74 24.19
C VAL A 283 -7.15 9.14 23.54
N LYS A 284 -7.42 9.52 22.30
CA LYS A 284 -8.51 8.94 21.51
C LYS A 284 -8.23 7.45 21.26
N VAL A 285 -9.09 6.59 21.79
CA VAL A 285 -9.16 5.16 21.44
C VAL A 285 -10.32 4.95 20.48
N TRP A 286 -10.18 4.06 19.50
CA TRP A 286 -11.23 3.80 18.51
C TRP A 286 -12.56 3.44 19.18
N ASN A 287 -13.58 4.27 18.95
CA ASN A 287 -14.89 4.09 19.55
C ASN A 287 -16.01 4.68 18.66
N PRO A 288 -16.74 3.86 17.89
CA PRO A 288 -17.77 4.34 16.96
C PRO A 288 -19.03 4.85 17.67
N ARG A 289 -19.20 4.58 18.97
CA ARG A 289 -20.31 5.14 19.77
C ARG A 289 -20.05 6.61 20.07
N LEU A 290 -18.81 6.95 20.41
CA LEU A 290 -18.40 8.31 20.79
C LEU A 290 -18.01 9.18 19.59
N TYR A 291 -17.28 8.63 18.62
CA TYR A 291 -16.67 9.42 17.54
C TYR A 291 -17.34 9.15 16.18
N THR A 292 -17.90 10.21 15.56
CA THR A 292 -18.55 10.12 14.24
C THR A 292 -17.61 9.60 13.15
N ASN A 293 -16.34 10.02 13.16
CA ASN A 293 -15.35 9.55 12.19
C ASN A 293 -15.15 8.03 12.28
N ASP A 294 -15.11 7.48 13.50
CA ASP A 294 -14.93 6.05 13.73
C ASP A 294 -16.17 5.24 13.31
N ARG A 295 -17.35 5.84 13.46
CA ARG A 295 -18.63 5.28 13.00
C ARG A 295 -18.71 5.15 11.48
N ASN A 296 -18.01 6.03 10.76
CA ASN A 296 -18.00 6.05 9.30
C ASN A 296 -16.98 5.05 8.69
N HIS A 297 -16.20 4.33 9.49
CA HIS A 297 -15.29 3.30 8.99
C HIS A 297 -16.07 2.12 8.38
N ARG A 298 -15.76 1.79 7.13
CA ARG A 298 -16.52 0.80 6.34
C ARG A 298 -16.17 -0.66 6.65
N MET A 299 -14.88 -0.94 6.83
CA MET A 299 -14.37 -2.27 7.18
C MET A 299 -13.35 -2.16 8.32
N PRO A 300 -13.78 -1.85 9.55
CA PRO A 300 -12.86 -1.53 10.63
C PRO A 300 -12.06 -2.75 11.09
N ILE A 301 -10.73 -2.65 10.99
CA ILE A 301 -9.79 -3.64 11.54
C ILE A 301 -8.93 -2.92 12.57
N ILE A 302 -9.03 -3.35 13.83
CA ILE A 302 -8.58 -2.56 14.97
C ILE A 302 -7.26 -3.09 15.51
N THR A 303 -6.29 -2.19 15.69
CA THR A 303 -4.99 -2.53 16.27
C THR A 303 -5.14 -2.97 17.73
N PRO A 304 -4.49 -4.08 18.13
CA PRO A 304 -4.65 -4.60 19.48
C PRO A 304 -3.95 -3.72 20.51
N ALA A 305 -2.79 -3.15 20.18
CA ALA A 305 -2.02 -2.35 21.12
C ALA A 305 -2.73 -1.04 21.48
N TYR A 306 -2.70 -0.70 22.78
CA TYR A 306 -3.19 0.59 23.27
C TYR A 306 -2.27 1.74 22.81
N PRO A 307 -2.83 2.89 22.36
CA PRO A 307 -4.25 3.12 22.12
C PRO A 307 -4.73 2.49 20.80
N SER A 308 -5.81 1.70 20.85
CA SER A 308 -6.33 1.00 19.68
C SER A 308 -6.87 1.98 18.62
N MET A 309 -6.53 1.73 17.35
CA MET A 309 -6.90 2.54 16.19
C MET A 309 -7.41 1.66 15.05
N CYS A 310 -8.11 2.28 14.09
CA CYS A 310 -8.53 1.59 12.87
C CYS A 310 -7.42 1.62 11.81
N ALA A 311 -6.87 0.45 11.47
CA ALA A 311 -5.84 0.28 10.45
C ALA A 311 -6.35 0.42 9.01
N THR A 312 -7.67 0.57 8.83
CA THR A 312 -8.35 0.59 7.53
C THR A 312 -9.31 1.77 7.38
N HIS A 313 -9.02 2.87 8.07
CA HIS A 313 -9.79 4.11 7.99
C HIS A 313 -9.84 4.72 6.57
N ASN A 314 -8.92 4.32 5.68
CA ASN A 314 -8.86 4.75 4.28
C ASN A 314 -9.78 3.97 3.32
N ILE A 315 -10.47 2.91 3.76
CA ILE A 315 -11.35 2.15 2.85
C ILE A 315 -12.55 3.02 2.42
N THR A 316 -12.76 3.14 1.11
CA THR A 316 -13.88 3.89 0.49
C THR A 316 -15.02 2.94 0.10
N SER A 317 -16.12 3.48 -0.44
CA SER A 317 -17.22 2.65 -0.95
C SER A 317 -16.75 1.76 -2.12
N SER A 318 -15.98 2.35 -3.03
CA SER A 318 -15.45 1.68 -4.22
C SER A 318 -14.46 0.59 -3.84
N THR A 319 -13.48 0.88 -2.99
CA THR A 319 -12.47 -0.12 -2.60
C THR A 319 -13.09 -1.23 -1.76
N GLN A 320 -14.07 -0.94 -0.90
CA GLN A 320 -14.86 -1.97 -0.19
C GLN A 320 -15.52 -2.95 -1.18
N LYS A 321 -16.19 -2.45 -2.23
CA LYS A 321 -16.80 -3.31 -3.27
C LYS A 321 -15.77 -4.18 -3.98
N VAL A 322 -14.59 -3.62 -4.31
CA VAL A 322 -13.50 -4.37 -4.94
C VAL A 322 -12.96 -5.46 -4.02
N ILE A 323 -12.71 -5.15 -2.75
CA ILE A 323 -12.23 -6.13 -1.75
C ILE A 323 -13.23 -7.28 -1.62
N LEU A 324 -14.53 -6.97 -1.46
CA LEU A 324 -15.57 -8.00 -1.34
C LEU A 324 -15.68 -8.87 -2.60
N SER A 325 -15.58 -8.27 -3.80
CA SER A 325 -15.57 -9.00 -5.07
C SER A 325 -14.39 -9.97 -5.16
N GLU A 326 -13.18 -9.54 -4.79
CA GLU A 326 -12.00 -10.40 -4.82
C GLU A 326 -12.04 -11.47 -3.70
N LEU A 327 -12.65 -11.18 -2.54
CA LEU A 327 -12.88 -12.20 -1.50
C LEU A 327 -13.85 -13.29 -1.98
N VAL A 328 -14.91 -12.95 -2.71
CA VAL A 328 -15.83 -13.92 -3.33
C VAL A 328 -15.10 -14.80 -4.34
N LYS A 329 -14.30 -14.20 -5.23
CA LYS A 329 -13.45 -14.97 -6.16
C LYS A 329 -12.49 -15.91 -5.41
N GLY A 330 -11.94 -15.45 -4.28
CA GLY A 330 -11.11 -16.28 -3.40
C GLY A 330 -11.84 -17.50 -2.84
N VAL A 331 -13.11 -17.35 -2.44
CA VAL A 331 -13.97 -18.49 -2.03
C VAL A 331 -14.08 -19.51 -3.17
N ASP A 332 -14.41 -19.05 -4.38
CA ASP A 332 -14.61 -19.94 -5.52
C ASP A 332 -13.33 -20.68 -5.89
N ILE A 333 -12.20 -19.97 -6.01
CA ILE A 333 -10.90 -20.55 -6.37
C ILE A 333 -10.44 -21.56 -5.31
N VAL A 334 -10.49 -21.21 -4.02
CA VAL A 334 -10.06 -22.12 -2.95
C VAL A 334 -11.00 -23.31 -2.82
N GLY A 335 -12.30 -23.12 -3.06
CA GLY A 335 -13.27 -24.21 -3.18
C GLY A 335 -12.89 -25.19 -4.29
N ASP A 336 -12.55 -24.70 -5.48
CA ASP A 336 -12.11 -25.51 -6.61
C ASP A 336 -10.77 -26.22 -6.35
N ILE A 337 -9.82 -25.58 -5.65
CA ILE A 337 -8.56 -26.21 -5.23
C ILE A 337 -8.84 -27.41 -4.32
N LYS A 338 -9.74 -27.26 -3.34
CA LYS A 338 -10.13 -28.36 -2.44
C LYS A 338 -10.80 -29.54 -3.17
N LEU A 339 -11.44 -29.26 -4.30
CA LEU A 339 -12.03 -30.25 -5.20
C LEU A 339 -11.05 -30.80 -6.25
N GLY A 340 -9.80 -30.31 -6.29
CA GLY A 340 -8.79 -30.73 -7.26
C GLY A 340 -9.00 -30.21 -8.69
N LYS A 341 -9.83 -29.17 -8.87
CA LYS A 341 -10.12 -28.56 -10.18
C LYS A 341 -9.16 -27.43 -10.56
N ARG A 342 -8.50 -26.85 -9.56
CA ARG A 342 -7.53 -25.75 -9.69
C ARG A 342 -6.35 -26.01 -8.76
N THR A 343 -5.30 -25.20 -8.92
CA THR A 343 -4.08 -25.22 -8.11
C THR A 343 -3.93 -23.90 -7.34
N TRP A 344 -3.00 -23.84 -6.38
CA TRP A 344 -2.70 -22.60 -5.66
C TRP A 344 -2.18 -21.48 -6.59
N SER A 345 -1.55 -21.83 -7.72
CA SER A 345 -1.13 -20.86 -8.73
C SER A 345 -2.30 -20.04 -9.28
N ASP A 346 -3.49 -20.65 -9.40
CA ASP A 346 -4.72 -19.98 -9.86
C ASP A 346 -5.18 -18.86 -8.91
N LEU A 347 -4.92 -18.99 -7.61
CA LEU A 347 -5.25 -17.97 -6.62
C LEU A 347 -4.37 -16.72 -6.76
N PHE A 348 -3.15 -16.91 -7.25
CA PHE A 348 -2.14 -15.86 -7.40
C PHE A 348 -2.06 -15.31 -8.83
N GLN A 349 -3.06 -15.60 -9.67
CA GLN A 349 -3.17 -15.00 -10.99
C GLN A 349 -3.31 -13.49 -10.88
N ARG A 350 -2.59 -12.78 -11.74
CA ARG A 350 -2.60 -11.32 -11.81
C ARG A 350 -4.02 -10.80 -12.06
N HIS A 351 -4.30 -9.63 -11.51
CA HIS A 351 -5.53 -8.90 -11.74
C HIS A 351 -5.72 -8.54 -13.22
N ASP A 352 -6.95 -8.27 -13.60
CA ASP A 352 -7.35 -7.78 -14.92
C ASP A 352 -7.66 -6.27 -14.93
N PHE A 353 -7.07 -5.50 -14.00
CA PHE A 353 -7.39 -4.06 -13.80
C PHE A 353 -7.38 -3.26 -15.11
N PHE A 354 -6.35 -3.40 -15.94
CA PHE A 354 -6.18 -2.70 -17.22
C PHE A 354 -6.95 -3.33 -18.40
N PHE A 355 -7.85 -4.28 -18.10
CA PHE A 355 -8.77 -4.91 -19.06
C PHE A 355 -10.24 -4.73 -18.68
N ARG A 356 -10.51 -4.53 -17.39
CA ARG A 356 -11.85 -4.58 -16.79
C ARG A 356 -12.71 -3.35 -17.09
N TYR A 357 -12.11 -2.16 -17.18
CA TYR A 357 -12.86 -0.91 -17.30
C TYR A 357 -12.81 -0.35 -18.72
N LYS A 358 -13.87 0.36 -19.12
CA LYS A 358 -13.91 1.05 -20.42
C LYS A 358 -13.16 2.38 -20.40
N PHE A 359 -13.14 3.03 -19.23
CA PHE A 359 -12.58 4.35 -19.00
C PHE A 359 -11.68 4.32 -17.77
N TYR A 360 -10.59 5.06 -17.84
CA TYR A 360 -9.62 5.26 -16.78
C TYR A 360 -9.35 6.75 -16.63
N LEU A 361 -9.06 7.19 -15.41
CA LEU A 361 -8.38 8.45 -15.17
C LEU A 361 -6.90 8.17 -14.97
N CYS A 362 -6.05 8.84 -15.73
CA CYS A 362 -4.60 8.85 -15.54
C CYS A 362 -4.21 10.19 -14.90
N ILE A 363 -3.67 10.13 -13.69
CA ILE A 363 -3.12 11.29 -12.98
C ILE A 363 -1.62 11.27 -13.23
N VAL A 364 -1.14 12.23 -14.01
CA VAL A 364 0.29 12.42 -14.30
C VAL A 364 0.83 13.48 -13.36
N VAL A 365 1.97 13.21 -12.75
CA VAL A 365 2.71 14.09 -11.86
C VAL A 365 4.11 14.27 -12.44
N GLY A 366 4.61 15.50 -12.47
CA GLY A 366 5.94 15.79 -13.00
C GLY A 366 6.72 16.75 -12.11
N THR A 367 8.04 16.57 -12.07
CA THR A 367 8.98 17.44 -11.36
C THR A 367 10.22 17.70 -12.19
N LYS A 368 10.49 18.98 -12.49
CA LYS A 368 11.73 19.44 -13.14
C LYS A 368 12.72 19.90 -12.08
N ALA A 369 13.24 18.95 -11.30
CA ALA A 369 14.22 19.16 -10.25
C ALA A 369 14.97 17.85 -10.01
N ASN A 370 15.56 17.66 -8.82
CA ASN A 370 16.16 16.39 -8.43
C ASN A 370 15.10 15.35 -8.01
N GLU A 371 15.53 14.10 -7.87
CA GLU A 371 14.69 12.96 -7.50
C GLU A 371 14.12 13.06 -6.08
N GLU A 372 14.83 13.71 -5.16
CA GLU A 372 14.35 13.96 -3.80
C GLU A 372 13.11 14.87 -3.81
N GLU A 373 13.14 15.96 -4.59
CA GLU A 373 12.01 16.86 -4.76
C GLU A 373 10.85 16.17 -5.49
N HIS A 374 11.16 15.33 -6.49
CA HIS A 374 10.14 14.51 -7.14
C HIS A 374 9.45 13.57 -6.16
N SER A 375 10.20 12.89 -5.31
CA SER A 375 9.67 11.97 -4.29
C SER A 375 8.74 12.68 -3.30
N LYS A 376 9.08 13.91 -2.88
CA LYS A 376 8.22 14.74 -2.02
C LYS A 376 6.92 15.12 -2.71
N TRP A 377 6.99 15.61 -3.95
CA TRP A 377 5.81 16.05 -4.70
C TRP A 377 4.89 14.88 -5.09
N SER A 378 5.45 13.84 -5.70
CA SER A 378 4.72 12.64 -6.12
C SER A 378 4.05 11.95 -4.93
N GLY A 379 4.78 11.75 -3.83
CA GLY A 379 4.24 11.18 -2.60
C GLY A 379 3.12 12.02 -1.99
N PHE A 380 3.20 13.36 -2.06
CA PHE A 380 2.09 14.22 -1.65
C PHE A 380 0.84 13.96 -2.50
N VAL A 381 0.96 13.98 -3.83
CA VAL A 381 -0.18 13.74 -4.75
C VAL A 381 -0.78 12.35 -4.54
N GLU A 382 0.06 11.32 -4.43
CA GLU A 382 -0.36 9.93 -4.15
C GLU A 382 -1.18 9.86 -2.85
N SER A 383 -0.72 10.53 -1.78
CA SER A 383 -1.42 10.58 -0.48
C SER A 383 -2.82 11.18 -0.56
N LYS A 384 -3.11 12.00 -1.59
CA LYS A 384 -4.40 12.65 -1.81
C LYS A 384 -5.29 11.90 -2.80
N LEU A 385 -4.78 10.92 -3.55
CA LEU A 385 -5.53 10.22 -4.61
C LEU A 385 -6.86 9.65 -4.09
N ARG A 386 -6.87 9.15 -2.85
CA ARG A 386 -8.07 8.66 -2.17
C ARG A 386 -9.19 9.70 -2.08
N LEU A 387 -8.86 10.98 -1.90
CA LEU A 387 -9.84 12.07 -1.83
C LEU A 387 -10.55 12.26 -3.18
N LEU A 388 -9.82 12.11 -4.30
CA LEU A 388 -10.40 12.10 -5.63
C LEU A 388 -11.35 10.90 -5.80
N VAL A 389 -10.94 9.70 -5.38
CA VAL A 389 -11.79 8.50 -5.40
C VAL A 389 -13.10 8.72 -4.63
N GLN A 390 -13.04 9.31 -3.43
CA GLN A 390 -14.21 9.60 -2.60
C GLN A 390 -15.19 10.58 -3.28
N LYS A 391 -14.68 11.59 -3.99
CA LYS A 391 -15.53 12.53 -4.73
C LYS A 391 -16.11 11.88 -6.00
N LEU A 392 -15.32 11.08 -6.71
CA LEU A 392 -15.77 10.35 -7.90
C LEU A 392 -16.85 9.33 -7.57
N GLU A 393 -16.71 8.54 -6.51
CA GLU A 393 -17.73 7.55 -6.12
C GLU A 393 -19.05 8.18 -5.63
N ALA A 394 -19.02 9.46 -5.23
CA ALA A 394 -20.20 10.24 -4.91
C ALA A 394 -20.85 10.91 -6.15
N THR A 395 -20.19 10.87 -7.31
CA THR A 395 -20.66 11.51 -8.54
C THR A 395 -21.70 10.64 -9.23
N SER A 396 -22.85 11.24 -9.57
CA SER A 396 -23.93 10.53 -10.27
C SER A 396 -23.45 9.96 -11.61
N GLY A 397 -23.76 8.68 -11.86
CA GLY A 397 -23.32 7.96 -13.06
C GLY A 397 -22.01 7.17 -12.89
N ILE A 398 -21.27 7.34 -11.79
CA ILE A 398 -20.13 6.47 -11.43
C ILE A 398 -20.60 5.40 -10.45
N GLU A 399 -20.44 4.13 -10.81
CA GLU A 399 -20.77 3.00 -9.96
C GLU A 399 -19.59 2.57 -9.06
N ILE A 400 -18.37 2.64 -9.63
CA ILE A 400 -17.10 2.35 -8.98
C ILE A 400 -16.03 3.32 -9.53
N ALA A 401 -15.26 3.92 -8.62
CA ALA A 401 -13.97 4.54 -8.91
C ALA A 401 -12.87 3.69 -8.26
N HIS A 402 -12.19 2.85 -9.03
CA HIS A 402 -11.22 1.88 -8.54
C HIS A 402 -9.79 2.40 -8.72
N PRO A 403 -9.12 2.91 -7.66
CA PRO A 403 -7.71 3.27 -7.74
C PRO A 403 -6.84 2.02 -7.94
N TYR A 404 -5.92 2.05 -8.89
CA TYR A 404 -4.86 1.06 -8.96
C TYR A 404 -3.88 1.24 -7.80
N VAL A 405 -3.17 0.18 -7.42
CA VAL A 405 -2.37 0.13 -6.18
C VAL A 405 -0.87 0.29 -6.40
N LYS A 406 -0.46 0.62 -7.62
CA LYS A 406 0.93 0.92 -7.96
C LYS A 406 0.98 2.15 -8.84
N ASP A 407 2.04 2.90 -8.66
CA ASP A 407 2.51 3.96 -9.53
C ASP A 407 3.40 3.41 -10.64
N PHE A 408 3.67 4.25 -11.62
CA PHE A 408 4.64 4.01 -12.68
C PHE A 408 5.50 5.26 -12.78
N ASN A 409 6.81 5.08 -12.68
CA ASN A 409 7.77 6.17 -12.65
C ASN A 409 8.71 6.09 -13.86
N ASP A 410 9.04 7.23 -14.41
CA ASP A 410 10.05 7.38 -15.46
C ASP A 410 10.76 8.72 -15.30
N SER A 411 12.04 8.76 -15.64
CA SER A 411 12.82 9.99 -15.72
C SER A 411 13.31 10.19 -17.15
N TYR A 412 13.15 11.39 -17.69
CA TYR A 412 13.58 11.72 -19.06
C TYR A 412 14.49 12.94 -19.05
N ASP A 413 15.53 12.91 -19.88
CA ASP A 413 16.21 14.12 -20.31
C ASP A 413 15.34 14.81 -21.36
N ILE A 414 14.80 15.98 -21.00
CA ILE A 414 13.87 16.72 -21.86
C ILE A 414 14.60 17.67 -22.81
N ASN A 415 15.93 17.76 -22.78
CA ASN A 415 16.73 18.66 -23.62
C ASN A 415 16.16 20.10 -23.63
N ASP A 416 15.63 20.54 -24.77
CA ASP A 416 15.02 21.86 -24.98
C ASP A 416 13.48 21.77 -25.13
N LEU A 417 12.88 20.59 -24.93
CA LEU A 417 11.43 20.43 -24.96
C LEU A 417 10.80 21.04 -23.71
N GLU A 418 9.63 21.64 -23.90
CA GLU A 418 8.85 22.19 -22.79
C GLU A 418 8.34 21.05 -21.89
N PRO A 419 8.54 21.11 -20.55
CA PRO A 419 8.10 20.07 -19.63
C PRO A 419 6.61 19.73 -19.79
N PHE A 420 5.78 20.74 -20.09
CA PHE A 420 4.36 20.58 -20.30
C PHE A 420 4.03 19.67 -21.48
N GLU A 421 4.81 19.68 -22.56
CA GLU A 421 4.60 18.79 -23.72
C GLU A 421 4.86 17.33 -23.34
N VAL A 422 5.90 17.08 -22.56
CA VAL A 422 6.25 15.74 -22.07
C VAL A 422 5.20 15.23 -21.08
N VAL A 423 4.80 16.07 -20.11
CA VAL A 423 3.71 15.76 -19.16
C VAL A 423 2.40 15.46 -19.90
N ASN A 424 2.05 16.23 -20.93
CA ASN A 424 0.87 16.00 -21.78
C ASN A 424 0.92 14.71 -22.58
N SER A 425 2.12 14.27 -22.97
CA SER A 425 2.32 13.03 -23.72
C SER A 425 2.34 11.78 -22.81
N TYR A 426 2.74 11.93 -21.55
CA TYR A 426 2.85 10.81 -20.62
C TYR A 426 1.51 10.19 -20.19
N GLY A 427 1.43 8.86 -20.06
CA GLY A 427 0.21 8.18 -19.58
C GLY A 427 -0.90 7.97 -20.62
N ILE A 428 -0.65 8.25 -21.90
CA ILE A 428 -1.55 7.93 -23.02
C ILE A 428 -0.77 7.31 -24.18
N LEU A 429 -1.37 6.37 -24.90
CA LEU A 429 -0.71 5.67 -26.01
C LEU A 429 -0.25 6.61 -27.13
N SER A 430 -1.05 7.62 -27.48
CA SER A 430 -0.71 8.56 -28.56
C SER A 430 0.52 9.42 -28.26
N GLY A 431 0.90 9.55 -26.98
CA GLY A 431 2.09 10.30 -26.58
C GLY A 431 3.40 9.49 -26.64
N ALA A 432 3.33 8.17 -26.87
CA ALA A 432 4.52 7.33 -26.98
C ALA A 432 5.49 7.80 -28.10
N SER A 433 4.96 8.38 -29.18
CA SER A 433 5.79 8.92 -30.28
C SER A 433 6.66 10.11 -29.87
N VAL A 434 6.25 10.86 -28.83
CA VAL A 434 7.04 11.95 -28.25
C VAL A 434 8.05 11.37 -27.27
N LEU A 435 7.59 10.51 -26.35
CA LEU A 435 8.44 9.93 -25.29
C LEU A 435 9.57 9.06 -25.83
N ASN A 436 9.33 8.29 -26.91
CA ASN A 436 10.34 7.42 -27.51
C ASN A 436 11.50 8.21 -28.16
N LYS A 437 11.37 9.52 -28.33
CA LYS A 437 12.45 10.40 -28.82
C LYS A 437 13.32 10.93 -27.68
N LEU A 438 12.86 10.81 -26.44
CA LEU A 438 13.58 11.25 -25.25
C LEU A 438 14.49 10.15 -24.74
N GLN A 439 15.62 10.55 -24.16
CA GLN A 439 16.50 9.63 -23.47
C GLN A 439 15.96 9.39 -22.05
N LYS A 440 15.72 8.13 -21.69
CA LYS A 440 15.44 7.77 -20.29
C LYS A 440 16.71 7.92 -19.45
N VAL A 441 16.54 8.45 -18.25
CA VAL A 441 17.60 8.61 -17.25
C VAL A 441 17.40 7.53 -16.19
N GLU A 442 18.44 6.72 -15.96
CA GLU A 442 18.45 5.73 -14.88
C GLU A 442 18.65 6.43 -13.52
N PRO A 443 18.10 5.90 -12.42
CA PRO A 443 18.31 6.42 -11.07
C PRO A 443 19.81 6.49 -10.73
N ARG A 444 20.27 7.57 -10.08
CA ARG A 444 21.68 7.76 -9.71
C ARG A 444 21.91 7.28 -8.28
N THR A 445 22.79 6.30 -8.09
CA THR A 445 23.29 5.89 -6.75
C THR A 445 24.27 6.93 -6.18
N ILE A 446 24.32 7.12 -4.86
CA ILE A 446 25.17 8.13 -4.17
C ILE A 446 26.66 8.00 -4.53
N HIS A 447 27.16 6.79 -4.82
CA HIS A 447 28.57 6.55 -5.17
C HIS A 447 28.87 6.63 -6.67
N GLY A 448 27.90 7.02 -7.49
CA GLY A 448 28.12 7.30 -8.91
C GLY A 448 28.86 8.62 -9.08
N SER A 449 30.11 8.56 -9.52
CA SER A 449 30.98 9.73 -9.74
C SER A 449 30.23 10.87 -10.44
N GLU A 450 30.13 12.02 -9.79
CA GLU A 450 29.75 13.28 -10.45
C GLU A 450 30.71 13.49 -11.62
N LYS A 451 30.21 13.38 -12.85
CA LYS A 451 30.89 14.02 -13.97
C LYS A 451 30.62 15.51 -13.83
N GLU A 452 31.64 16.28 -13.46
CA GLU A 452 31.64 17.74 -13.52
C GLU A 452 31.08 18.19 -14.89
N GLY A 453 29.87 18.74 -14.90
CA GLY A 453 29.20 19.27 -16.10
C GLY A 453 27.73 18.87 -16.29
N ASP A 454 27.23 17.86 -15.57
CA ASP A 454 25.86 17.37 -15.78
C ASP A 454 24.85 18.23 -15.01
N THR A 455 24.21 19.17 -15.69
CA THR A 455 23.28 20.11 -15.06
C THR A 455 21.93 19.42 -14.77
N PRO A 456 21.50 19.30 -13.50
CA PRO A 456 20.22 18.67 -13.13
C PRO A 456 18.97 19.41 -13.63
N THR A 457 19.12 20.53 -14.34
CA THR A 457 18.03 21.40 -14.79
C THR A 457 17.29 20.88 -16.02
N LYS A 458 17.78 19.84 -16.69
CA LYS A 458 17.17 19.26 -17.91
C LYS A 458 16.48 17.92 -17.71
N THR A 459 16.48 17.37 -16.49
CA THR A 459 15.77 16.12 -16.21
C THR A 459 14.34 16.42 -15.75
N LEU A 460 13.38 15.62 -16.25
CA LEU A 460 11.99 15.63 -15.81
C LEU A 460 11.65 14.25 -15.24
N HIS A 461 11.34 14.21 -13.96
CA HIS A 461 10.86 13.02 -13.27
C HIS A 461 9.33 12.97 -13.36
N LEU A 462 8.77 11.81 -13.69
CA LEU A 462 7.35 11.61 -13.94
C LEU A 462 6.82 10.42 -13.14
N MET A 463 5.62 10.57 -12.60
CA MET A 463 4.82 9.51 -12.00
C MET A 463 3.44 9.49 -12.64
N LYS A 464 2.85 8.32 -12.90
CA LYS A 464 1.42 8.19 -13.24
C LYS A 464 0.68 7.22 -12.32
N LEU A 465 -0.54 7.61 -11.98
CA LEU A 465 -1.50 6.84 -11.19
C LEU A 465 -2.79 6.62 -12.01
N PHE A 466 -3.46 5.50 -11.79
CA PHE A 466 -4.68 5.15 -12.52
C PHE A 466 -5.89 4.95 -11.61
N ILE A 467 -7.07 5.42 -12.06
CA ILE A 467 -8.37 5.08 -11.49
C ILE A 467 -9.25 4.49 -12.59
N GLY A 468 -9.64 3.22 -12.46
CA GLY A 468 -10.62 2.60 -13.34
C GLY A 468 -12.04 3.06 -13.01
N LEU A 469 -12.82 3.44 -14.02
CA LEU A 469 -14.19 3.91 -13.85
C LEU A 469 -15.19 2.90 -14.40
N ASP A 470 -16.10 2.46 -13.55
CA ASP A 470 -17.33 1.80 -13.97
C ASP A 470 -18.47 2.83 -14.03
N VAL A 471 -19.06 2.99 -15.21
CA VAL A 471 -19.97 4.09 -15.53
C VAL A 471 -21.33 3.53 -15.91
N SER A 472 -22.36 3.89 -15.14
CA SER A 472 -23.74 3.46 -15.33
C SER A 472 -24.66 4.66 -15.56
N LEU A 473 -24.72 5.15 -16.80
CA LEU A 473 -25.52 6.31 -17.19
C LEU A 473 -27.02 6.01 -17.41
N ASN A 474 -27.42 4.74 -17.34
CA ASN A 474 -28.76 4.27 -17.74
C ASN A 474 -29.70 3.91 -16.57
N LYS A 475 -29.30 4.10 -15.30
CA LYS A 475 -30.09 3.70 -14.11
C LYS A 475 -31.04 4.78 -13.57
N SER A 476 -31.22 5.93 -14.24
CA SER A 476 -32.22 6.92 -13.83
C SER A 476 -33.55 6.70 -14.56
N ASN A 477 -34.63 6.42 -13.82
CA ASN A 477 -36.02 6.20 -14.26
C ASN A 477 -36.69 7.40 -14.97
N ASP A 478 -35.93 8.39 -15.43
CA ASP A 478 -36.50 9.59 -16.02
C ASP A 478 -36.50 9.47 -17.56
N SER A 479 -37.59 8.91 -18.07
CA SER A 479 -37.86 8.67 -19.50
C SER A 479 -38.06 9.94 -20.33
N THR A 480 -37.77 11.12 -19.78
CA THR A 480 -38.07 12.42 -20.41
C THR A 480 -36.88 13.08 -21.10
N SER A 481 -35.64 12.61 -20.88
CA SER A 481 -34.44 13.20 -21.52
C SER A 481 -33.82 12.28 -22.58
N LYS A 482 -34.11 12.56 -23.86
CA LYS A 482 -33.53 11.87 -25.05
C LYS A 482 -32.09 12.32 -25.39
N GLN A 483 -31.30 12.78 -24.42
CA GLN A 483 -29.88 13.04 -24.63
C GLN A 483 -29.04 12.06 -23.80
N PRO A 484 -27.97 11.48 -24.36
CA PRO A 484 -27.05 10.68 -23.57
C PRO A 484 -26.45 11.58 -22.49
N LYS A 485 -26.80 11.33 -21.21
CA LYS A 485 -26.20 12.03 -20.08
C LYS A 485 -24.69 11.85 -20.19
N LYS A 486 -23.95 12.92 -20.48
CA LYS A 486 -22.49 12.91 -20.46
C LYS A 486 -22.07 12.89 -18.99
N LEU A 487 -21.23 11.94 -18.62
CA LEU A 487 -20.64 11.93 -17.28
C LEU A 487 -19.79 13.19 -17.11
N ASP A 488 -20.12 14.02 -16.12
CA ASP A 488 -19.33 15.19 -15.76
C ASP A 488 -18.56 14.90 -14.46
N ILE A 489 -17.23 14.89 -14.58
CA ILE A 489 -16.28 14.73 -13.48
C ILE A 489 -15.37 15.95 -13.35
N GLN A 490 -15.71 17.07 -13.97
CA GLN A 490 -14.89 18.28 -13.93
C GLN A 490 -14.72 18.77 -12.49
N TYR A 491 -15.82 18.87 -11.73
CA TYR A 491 -15.78 19.31 -10.34
C TYR A 491 -14.85 18.47 -9.44
N PRO A 492 -14.98 17.13 -9.32
CA PRO A 492 -14.09 16.34 -8.48
C PRO A 492 -12.62 16.42 -8.93
N CYS A 493 -12.37 16.48 -10.24
CA CYS A 493 -11.02 16.65 -10.78
C CYS A 493 -10.42 18.03 -10.46
N SER A 494 -11.20 19.11 -10.60
CA SER A 494 -10.76 20.47 -10.29
C SER A 494 -10.47 20.66 -8.80
N GLU A 495 -11.29 20.11 -7.91
CA GLU A 495 -11.00 20.16 -6.47
C GLU A 495 -9.73 19.39 -6.11
N PHE A 496 -9.53 18.19 -6.67
CA PHE A 496 -8.30 17.43 -6.44
C PHE A 496 -7.07 18.21 -6.93
N TYR A 497 -7.14 18.81 -8.11
CA TYR A 497 -6.09 19.67 -8.66
C TYR A 497 -5.76 20.84 -7.71
N ASN A 498 -6.78 21.51 -7.17
CA ASN A 498 -6.59 22.61 -6.21
C ASN A 498 -5.97 22.14 -4.89
N ILE A 499 -6.37 20.97 -4.38
CA ILE A 499 -5.76 20.36 -3.19
C ILE A 499 -4.27 20.10 -3.43
N CYS A 500 -3.92 19.54 -4.60
CA CYS A 500 -2.53 19.27 -4.98
C CYS A 500 -1.71 20.56 -5.06
N LYS A 501 -2.22 21.60 -5.74
CA LYS A 501 -1.55 22.90 -5.83
C LYS A 501 -1.45 23.67 -4.51
N GLY A 502 -2.26 23.32 -3.51
CA GLY A 502 -2.19 23.89 -2.16
C GLY A 502 -1.04 23.32 -1.31
N TRP A 503 -0.22 22.42 -1.84
CA TRP A 503 0.98 21.94 -1.13
C TRP A 503 1.97 23.08 -0.92
N LEU A 504 2.48 23.23 0.32
CA LEU A 504 3.40 24.30 0.70
C LEU A 504 4.69 24.34 -0.14
N GLY A 505 5.17 23.18 -0.60
CA GLY A 505 6.36 23.06 -1.47
C GLY A 505 6.07 23.29 -2.95
N PHE A 506 4.81 23.51 -3.35
CA PHE A 506 4.46 23.64 -4.76
C PHE A 506 5.09 24.91 -5.35
N GLN A 507 5.74 24.74 -6.51
CA GLN A 507 6.41 25.81 -7.26
C GLN A 507 6.03 25.72 -8.73
N GLU A 508 5.50 26.81 -9.26
CA GLU A 508 5.14 26.91 -10.67
C GLU A 508 6.39 26.85 -11.56
N GLY A 509 6.34 26.07 -12.65
CA GLY A 509 7.49 25.80 -13.52
C GLY A 509 8.39 24.64 -13.07
N THR A 510 8.32 24.25 -11.79
CA THR A 510 9.02 23.06 -11.26
C THR A 510 8.08 21.86 -11.14
N HIS A 511 6.87 22.10 -10.62
CA HIS A 511 5.91 21.06 -10.28
C HIS A 511 4.72 21.04 -11.24
N PHE A 512 4.38 19.85 -11.73
CA PHE A 512 3.34 19.63 -12.71
C PHE A 512 2.36 18.55 -12.24
N ILE A 513 1.09 18.73 -12.57
CA ILE A 513 0.04 17.72 -12.37
C ILE A 513 -1.00 17.84 -13.48
N GLN A 514 -1.44 16.70 -14.01
CA GLN A 514 -2.46 16.62 -15.04
C GLN A 514 -3.37 15.41 -14.84
N ILE A 515 -4.67 15.59 -15.06
CA ILE A 515 -5.66 14.51 -14.99
C ILE A 515 -6.20 14.27 -16.40
N LYS A 516 -6.07 13.05 -16.90
CA LYS A 516 -6.45 12.66 -18.25
C LYS A 516 -7.53 11.60 -18.21
N ASN A 517 -8.53 11.71 -19.08
CA ASN A 517 -9.47 10.62 -19.34
C ASN A 517 -8.90 9.74 -20.45
N VAL A 518 -8.68 8.46 -20.16
CA VAL A 518 -8.04 7.49 -21.04
C VAL A 518 -9.01 6.35 -21.28
N LYS A 519 -9.30 6.05 -22.55
CA LYS A 519 -10.11 4.86 -22.89
C LYS A 519 -9.24 3.62 -22.80
N LEU A 520 -9.88 2.46 -22.59
CA LEU A 520 -9.20 1.16 -22.50
C LEU A 520 -8.16 0.93 -23.60
N TYR A 521 -8.49 1.24 -24.85
CA TYR A 521 -7.61 1.03 -26.01
C TYR A 521 -6.55 2.13 -26.20
N GLU A 522 -6.60 3.21 -25.41
CA GLU A 522 -5.64 4.34 -25.38
C GLU A 522 -4.70 4.27 -24.17
N LEU A 523 -4.82 3.24 -23.32
CA LEU A 523 -3.86 2.98 -22.25
C LEU A 523 -2.45 2.78 -22.85
N PRO A 524 -1.41 3.33 -22.20
CA PRO A 524 -0.04 3.20 -22.64
C PRO A 524 0.45 1.74 -22.51
N ASP A 525 1.42 1.33 -23.31
CA ASP A 525 1.81 -0.09 -23.39
C ASP A 525 2.49 -0.61 -22.11
N ASP A 526 3.09 0.27 -21.31
CA ASP A 526 3.81 -0.08 -20.08
C ASP A 526 2.93 -0.46 -18.88
N VAL A 527 1.60 -0.40 -19.01
CA VAL A 527 0.69 -0.93 -17.99
C VAL A 527 0.42 -2.43 -18.16
N PHE A 528 0.83 -3.01 -19.30
CA PHE A 528 0.63 -4.42 -19.64
C PHE A 528 1.93 -5.20 -19.40
N GLU A 529 1.83 -6.37 -18.75
CA GLU A 529 2.98 -7.24 -18.52
C GLU A 529 3.35 -8.06 -19.77
N GLU A 530 4.54 -8.65 -19.78
CA GLU A 530 4.97 -9.52 -20.88
C GLU A 530 3.96 -10.65 -21.14
N GLY A 531 3.52 -10.79 -22.39
CA GLY A 531 2.49 -11.75 -22.80
C GLY A 531 1.06 -11.23 -22.76
N GLU A 532 0.80 -10.10 -22.09
CA GLU A 532 -0.48 -9.40 -22.16
C GLU A 532 -0.63 -8.63 -23.49
N LYS A 533 -1.80 -8.73 -24.12
CA LYS A 533 -2.09 -8.00 -25.37
C LYS A 533 -3.02 -6.83 -25.10
N ARG A 534 -2.54 -5.61 -25.35
CA ARG A 534 -3.35 -4.39 -25.22
C ARG A 534 -4.66 -4.51 -26.02
N PRO A 535 -5.81 -4.13 -25.42
CA PRO A 535 -7.09 -4.10 -26.15
C PRO A 535 -7.06 -3.11 -27.31
N ILE A 536 -7.53 -3.54 -28.48
CA ILE A 536 -7.60 -2.71 -29.69
C ILE A 536 -9.02 -2.18 -29.88
N LYS A 537 -9.12 -0.94 -30.39
CA LYS A 537 -10.39 -0.35 -30.78
C LYS A 537 -11.07 -1.21 -31.86
N GLN A 538 -12.19 -1.85 -31.52
CA GLN A 538 -12.99 -2.56 -32.50
C GLN A 538 -13.52 -1.57 -33.54
N SER A 539 -13.15 -1.73 -34.81
CA SER A 539 -13.75 -0.95 -35.89
C SER A 539 -15.20 -1.42 -36.06
N LYS A 540 -16.15 -0.50 -35.88
CA LYS A 540 -17.53 -0.78 -36.28
C LYS A 540 -17.53 -0.94 -37.80
N LYS A 541 -17.54 -2.18 -38.31
CA LYS A 541 -17.96 -2.41 -39.71
C LYS A 541 -19.34 -1.78 -39.85
N ARG A 542 -19.43 -0.67 -40.58
CA ARG A 542 -20.71 -0.11 -41.02
C ARG A 542 -21.45 -1.26 -41.71
N LYS A 543 -22.61 -1.66 -41.19
CA LYS A 543 -23.57 -2.42 -42.00
C LYS A 543 -23.82 -1.55 -43.22
N ALA A 544 -23.40 -2.03 -44.40
CA ALA A 544 -23.77 -1.40 -45.64
C ALA A 544 -25.30 -1.44 -45.72
N ASP A 545 -25.93 -0.27 -45.85
CA ASP A 545 -27.33 -0.19 -46.22
C ASP A 545 -27.48 -0.86 -47.59
N SER A 546 -28.11 -2.04 -47.61
CA SER A 546 -28.54 -2.68 -48.85
C SER A 546 -29.71 -1.88 -49.41
N LYS A 547 -29.40 -0.85 -50.20
CA LYS A 547 -30.35 -0.30 -51.16
C LYS A 547 -30.51 -1.31 -52.30
N GLY A 548 -31.75 -1.79 -52.48
CA GLY A 548 -32.22 -2.44 -53.70
C GLY A 548 -32.70 -3.86 -53.48
N ASP A 549 -34.02 -4.05 -53.33
CA ASP A 549 -34.72 -4.71 -54.43
C ASP A 549 -36.21 -4.31 -54.49
N ILE A 550 -36.68 -4.18 -55.73
CA ILE A 550 -37.95 -3.61 -56.16
C ILE A 550 -39.02 -4.70 -56.13
N GLN A 551 -40.06 -4.56 -55.29
CA GLN A 551 -41.29 -5.35 -55.48
C GLN A 551 -42.29 -4.57 -56.35
N LYS A 552 -42.35 -4.97 -57.62
CA LYS A 552 -43.44 -4.68 -58.57
C LYS A 552 -44.79 -5.09 -57.96
N ARG A 553 -45.71 -4.12 -57.81
CA ARG A 553 -47.14 -4.37 -57.62
C ARG A 553 -47.80 -4.71 -58.96
N SER A 554 -48.32 -5.92 -59.08
CA SER A 554 -49.21 -6.33 -60.18
C SER A 554 -50.62 -5.74 -59.97
N LYS A 555 -51.14 -5.11 -61.02
CA LYS A 555 -52.55 -4.71 -61.15
C LYS A 555 -53.43 -5.96 -61.37
N SER A 556 -54.54 -6.05 -60.66
CA SER A 556 -55.66 -6.92 -61.01
C SER A 556 -56.96 -6.15 -60.87
N ALA A 557 -57.82 -6.35 -61.87
CA ALA A 557 -59.03 -5.60 -62.18
C ALA A 557 -60.21 -5.94 -61.26
N VAL A 558 -61.15 -4.99 -61.17
CA VAL A 558 -62.50 -5.14 -60.62
C VAL A 558 -63.43 -5.68 -61.71
N PRO A 559 -64.31 -6.64 -61.42
CA PRO A 559 -65.52 -6.87 -62.20
C PRO A 559 -66.78 -6.40 -61.45
N ILE A 560 -67.52 -5.52 -62.13
CA ILE A 560 -68.94 -5.10 -62.02
C ILE A 560 -69.47 -4.70 -60.65
#